data_AF-A0A6B1D466-F1
#
_entry.id   AF-A0A6B1D466-F1
#
_cell.length_a   1.000
_cell.length_b   1.000
_cell.length_c   1.000
_cell.angle_alpha   90.00
_cell.angle_beta   90.00
_cell.angle_gamma   90.00
#
_symmetry.space_group_name_H-M   'P 1'
#
loop_
_entity.id
_entity.type
_entity.pdbx_description
1 polymer ?
#
loop_
_entity_poly.entity_id
_entity_poly.type
_entity_poly.pdbx_seq_one_letter_code
_entity_poly.pdbx_strand_id
1 'polypeptide(L)'
;MCGSKVTSPPYNVGKDYDKDMSVEEYRRFLREVWEEPCRVLAHGGRACINVANVGRRPYLPLSALITADMTDVGFLMRGQIIWSRQASAGSSCASGSWRSPSNPVLRDVHEYILVFCKGSFARRKPECGHKEATIGRASFLEWTKSVWEFPAGSAKKAKHPAPFPVELPARCIQLYTYANDVVLDPL
;
A
#
# COMPACT_ATOMS: atom_id res chain seq x y z
N MET A 1 -5.84 0.29 -21.91
CA MET A 1 -4.60 0.08 -21.11
C MET A 1 -4.76 0.75 -19.75
N CYS A 2 -4.43 0.05 -18.67
CA CYS A 2 -4.58 0.51 -17.28
C CYS A 2 -3.49 1.51 -16.88
N GLY A 3 -3.88 2.62 -16.25
CA GLY A 3 -3.05 3.80 -16.02
C GLY A 3 -2.49 3.96 -14.61
N SER A 4 -3.04 3.33 -13.58
CA SER A 4 -2.37 3.06 -12.29
C SER A 4 -3.11 1.97 -11.51
N LYS A 5 -2.41 1.29 -10.60
CA LYS A 5 -2.95 0.28 -9.69
C LYS A 5 -2.89 0.82 -8.26
N VAL A 6 -3.99 0.73 -7.53
CA VAL A 6 -4.01 0.88 -6.07
C VAL A 6 -4.59 -0.40 -5.51
N THR A 7 -3.90 -1.03 -4.57
CA THR A 7 -4.37 -2.27 -3.95
C THR A 7 -3.86 -2.40 -2.53
N SER A 8 -4.57 -3.15 -1.69
CA SER A 8 -4.02 -3.74 -0.47
C SER A 8 -3.83 -5.23 -0.69
N PRO A 9 -2.66 -5.83 -0.38
CA PRO A 9 -2.56 -7.27 -0.24
C PRO A 9 -3.64 -7.76 0.74
N PRO A 10 -4.25 -8.94 0.54
CA PRO A 10 -5.04 -9.55 1.59
C PRO A 10 -4.09 -9.78 2.76
N TYR A 11 -4.29 -8.99 3.81
CA TYR A 11 -3.55 -9.19 5.03
C TYR A 11 -4.00 -10.52 5.63
N ASN A 12 -3.03 -11.30 6.09
CA ASN A 12 -3.26 -12.50 6.88
C ASN A 12 -3.79 -12.11 8.28
N VAL A 13 -4.97 -11.49 8.33
CA VAL A 13 -5.69 -11.17 9.56
C VAL A 13 -6.88 -12.09 9.61
N GLY A 14 -6.81 -13.05 10.53
CA GLY A 14 -7.80 -14.09 10.75
C GLY A 14 -9.23 -13.58 10.64
N LYS A 15 -9.89 -14.00 9.57
CA LYS A 15 -11.28 -14.44 9.47
C LYS A 15 -11.41 -15.15 8.13
N ASP A 16 -11.46 -16.48 8.21
CA ASP A 16 -11.62 -17.49 7.14
C ASP A 16 -10.44 -17.77 6.19
N TYR A 17 -9.23 -17.26 6.47
CA TYR A 17 -7.97 -17.70 5.83
C TYR A 17 -7.06 -18.49 6.80
N ASP A 18 -7.66 -19.21 7.76
CA ASP A 18 -6.98 -20.15 8.69
C ASP A 18 -6.45 -21.39 7.94
N LYS A 19 -5.48 -21.18 7.05
CA LYS A 19 -4.46 -22.18 6.82
C LYS A 19 -3.15 -21.53 7.19
N ASP A 20 -2.40 -22.20 8.06
CA ASP A 20 -1.04 -21.89 8.51
C ASP A 20 -0.07 -21.77 7.33
N MET A 21 -0.23 -20.75 6.47
CA MET A 21 0.68 -20.50 5.37
C MET A 21 2.01 -20.06 5.97
N SER A 22 3.05 -20.79 5.63
CA SER A 22 4.42 -20.37 5.84
C SER A 22 4.68 -19.01 5.17
N VAL A 23 5.73 -18.32 5.61
CA VAL A 23 6.15 -17.05 4.99
C VAL A 23 6.46 -17.28 3.51
N GLU A 24 7.01 -18.44 3.17
CA GLU A 24 7.36 -18.85 1.81
C GLU A 24 6.12 -19.03 0.94
N GLU A 25 5.07 -19.67 1.43
CA GLU A 25 3.80 -19.83 0.72
C GLU A 25 3.10 -18.49 0.52
N TYR A 26 3.06 -17.65 1.56
CA TYR A 26 2.50 -16.31 1.45
C TYR A 26 3.25 -15.46 0.43
N ARG A 27 4.59 -15.50 0.42
CA ARG A 27 5.39 -14.79 -0.58
C ARG A 27 5.17 -15.31 -1.99
N ARG A 28 5.00 -16.62 -2.16
CA ARG A 28 4.67 -17.22 -3.47
C ARG A 28 3.33 -16.73 -3.98
N PHE A 29 2.30 -16.78 -3.13
CA PHE A 29 0.97 -16.27 -3.45
C PHE A 29 1.04 -14.78 -3.82
N LEU A 30 1.74 -13.95 -3.04
CA LEU A 30 1.88 -12.54 -3.36
C LEU A 30 2.60 -12.32 -4.70
N ARG A 31 3.64 -13.10 -5.02
CA ARG A 31 4.33 -13.00 -6.32
C ARG A 31 3.39 -13.23 -7.50
N GLU A 32 2.52 -14.23 -7.44
CA GLU A 32 1.50 -14.49 -8.47
C GLU A 32 0.57 -13.26 -8.65
N VAL A 33 0.20 -12.60 -7.55
CA VAL A 33 -0.61 -11.38 -7.57
C VAL A 33 0.14 -10.17 -8.16
N TRP A 34 1.48 -10.14 -8.11
CA TRP A 34 2.30 -9.04 -8.62
C TRP A 34 2.63 -9.18 -10.11
N GLU A 35 2.73 -10.40 -10.62
CA GLU A 35 3.07 -10.71 -12.01
C GLU A 35 2.02 -10.18 -13.00
N GLU A 36 0.74 -10.39 -12.71
CA GLU A 36 -0.35 -9.92 -13.58
C GLU A 36 -0.37 -8.39 -13.75
N PRO A 37 -0.31 -7.57 -12.69
CA PRO A 37 -0.04 -6.13 -12.77
C PRO A 37 1.20 -5.78 -13.57
N CYS A 38 2.30 -6.50 -13.37
CA CYS A 38 3.52 -6.26 -14.13
C CYS A 38 3.26 -6.45 -15.62
N ARG A 39 2.49 -7.47 -16.01
CA ARG A 39 2.10 -7.72 -17.40
C ARG A 39 1.21 -6.60 -17.96
N VAL A 40 0.15 -6.20 -17.25
CA VAL A 40 -0.91 -5.32 -17.80
C VAL A 40 -0.68 -3.82 -17.62
N LEU A 41 0.15 -3.40 -16.66
CA LEU A 41 0.44 -1.98 -16.48
C LEU A 41 1.18 -1.42 -17.69
N ALA A 42 0.84 -0.19 -18.07
CA ALA A 42 1.61 0.53 -19.07
C ALA A 42 3.03 0.81 -18.57
N HIS A 43 4.00 0.97 -19.48
CA HIS A 43 5.34 1.43 -19.12
C HIS A 43 5.27 2.82 -18.46
N GLY A 44 5.95 2.99 -17.33
CA GLY A 44 5.80 4.17 -16.47
C GLY A 44 4.50 4.21 -15.65
N GLY A 45 3.65 3.19 -15.75
CA GLY A 45 2.49 2.99 -14.87
C GLY A 45 2.92 2.71 -13.44
N ARG A 46 2.04 3.04 -12.48
CA ARG A 46 2.35 3.00 -11.05
C ARG A 46 1.56 1.91 -10.37
N ALA A 47 2.19 1.27 -9.38
CA ALA A 47 1.53 0.39 -8.43
C ALA A 47 1.71 0.95 -7.02
N CYS A 48 0.60 1.15 -6.33
CA CYS A 48 0.55 1.55 -4.93
C CYS A 48 0.06 0.36 -4.10
N ILE A 49 0.86 -0.08 -3.14
CA ILE A 49 0.56 -1.23 -2.27
C ILE A 49 0.48 -0.72 -0.83
N ASN A 50 -0.71 -0.74 -0.25
CA ASN A 50 -0.86 -0.50 1.19
C ASN A 50 -0.35 -1.72 1.97
N VAL A 51 0.43 -1.52 3.03
CA VAL A 51 1.00 -2.59 3.87
C VAL A 51 0.86 -2.21 5.34
N ALA A 52 -0.06 -2.90 6.02
CA ALA A 52 -0.23 -2.92 7.46
C ALA A 52 0.75 -3.92 8.09
N ASN A 53 1.35 -3.51 9.20
CA ASN A 53 2.13 -4.42 10.03
C ASN A 53 1.17 -5.36 10.77
N VAL A 54 1.25 -6.66 10.48
CA VAL A 54 0.50 -7.71 11.16
C VAL A 54 1.46 -8.75 11.71
N GLY A 55 1.23 -9.23 12.94
CA GLY A 55 2.08 -10.23 13.59
C GLY A 55 3.42 -9.67 14.11
N ARG A 56 3.66 -9.84 15.42
CA ARG A 56 4.92 -9.41 16.08
C ARG A 56 5.64 -10.55 16.80
N ARG A 57 5.30 -11.80 16.47
CA ARG A 57 5.86 -13.01 17.11
C ARG A 57 6.02 -14.15 16.09
N PRO A 58 7.10 -14.18 15.30
CA PRO A 58 8.12 -13.13 15.13
C PRO A 58 7.59 -11.91 14.34
N TYR A 59 8.28 -10.77 14.40
CA TYR A 59 7.95 -9.63 13.54
C TYR A 59 8.34 -9.94 12.10
N LEU A 60 7.38 -9.81 11.18
CA LEU A 60 7.60 -10.01 9.76
C LEU A 60 7.68 -8.64 9.05
N PRO A 61 8.85 -8.26 8.48
CA PRO A 61 9.01 -6.97 7.80
C PRO A 61 8.36 -7.02 6.40
N LEU A 62 7.03 -7.06 6.35
CA LEU A 62 6.25 -7.21 5.11
C LEU A 62 6.62 -6.18 4.04
N SER A 63 6.86 -4.93 4.44
CA SER A 63 7.25 -3.88 3.49
C SER A 63 8.58 -4.20 2.78
N ALA A 64 9.55 -4.77 3.49
CA ALA A 64 10.84 -5.17 2.92
C ALA A 64 10.68 -6.39 2.00
N LEU A 65 9.91 -7.40 2.42
CA LEU A 65 9.67 -8.61 1.64
C LEU A 65 8.94 -8.29 0.33
N ILE A 66 7.88 -7.48 0.40
CA ILE A 66 7.12 -7.04 -0.77
C ILE A 66 7.99 -6.19 -1.69
N THR A 67 8.85 -5.31 -1.14
CA THR A 67 9.78 -4.51 -1.96
C THR A 67 10.75 -5.38 -2.74
N ALA A 68 11.31 -6.41 -2.10
CA ALA A 68 12.17 -7.38 -2.77
C ALA A 68 11.40 -8.15 -3.86
N ASP A 69 10.22 -8.68 -3.53
CA ASP A 69 9.40 -9.45 -4.48
C ASP A 69 9.00 -8.61 -5.71
N MET A 70 8.57 -7.36 -5.50
CA MET A 70 8.21 -6.45 -6.59
C MET A 70 9.40 -6.10 -7.48
N THR A 71 10.59 -5.94 -6.89
CA THR A 71 11.82 -5.65 -7.63
C THR A 71 12.22 -6.84 -8.50
N ASP A 72 12.15 -8.06 -7.96
CA ASP A 72 12.41 -9.30 -8.70
C ASP A 72 11.45 -9.48 -9.90
N VAL A 73 10.19 -9.07 -9.75
CA VAL A 73 9.17 -9.10 -10.81
C VAL A 73 9.42 -8.03 -11.90
N GLY A 74 10.35 -7.09 -11.68
CA GLY A 74 10.75 -6.08 -12.66
C GLY A 74 10.14 -4.68 -12.43
N PHE A 75 9.56 -4.44 -11.25
CA PHE A 75 9.18 -3.09 -10.86
C PHE A 75 10.37 -2.28 -10.32
N LEU A 76 10.31 -0.97 -10.53
CA LEU A 76 11.25 -0.01 -9.96
C LEU A 76 10.62 0.63 -8.71
N MET A 77 11.32 0.56 -7.59
CA MET A 77 10.88 1.22 -6.36
C MET A 77 10.99 2.75 -6.49
N ARG A 78 9.85 3.45 -6.43
CA ARG A 78 9.79 4.91 -6.55
C ARG A 78 9.83 5.61 -5.18
N GLY A 79 9.28 4.99 -4.15
CA GLY A 79 9.29 5.55 -2.81
C GLY A 79 8.30 4.89 -1.87
N GLN A 80 8.35 5.31 -0.61
CA GLN A 80 7.46 4.86 0.45
C GLN A 80 6.76 6.07 1.06
N ILE A 81 5.45 5.96 1.25
CA ILE A 81 4.66 6.92 2.01
C ILE A 81 4.28 6.26 3.33
N ILE A 82 4.43 6.99 4.43
CA ILE A 82 3.98 6.61 5.76
C ILE A 82 2.59 7.20 5.95
N TRP A 83 1.58 6.35 6.01
CA TRP A 83 0.24 6.78 6.38
C TRP A 83 0.05 6.67 7.89
N SER A 84 0.09 7.82 8.56
CA SER A 84 -0.19 7.96 9.99
C SER A 84 -1.70 7.99 10.23
N ARG A 85 -2.21 6.97 10.92
CA ARG A 85 -3.61 6.86 11.31
C ARG A 85 -3.80 7.70 12.58
N GLN A 86 -3.93 9.02 12.44
CA GLN A 86 -4.06 9.95 13.59
C GLN A 86 -5.05 9.39 14.65
N ALA A 87 -4.59 9.39 15.92
CA ALA A 87 -5.34 9.15 17.16
C ALA A 87 -6.17 7.86 17.30
N SER A 88 -5.86 6.77 16.61
CA SER A 88 -6.37 5.42 17.00
C SER A 88 -5.43 4.66 17.95
N ALA A 89 -4.29 5.25 18.30
CA ALA A 89 -3.39 4.71 19.31
C ALA A 89 -3.99 4.92 20.71
N GLY A 90 -5.00 4.13 21.06
CA GLY A 90 -5.45 3.97 22.43
C GLY A 90 -4.24 3.80 23.35
N SER A 91 -4.30 4.43 24.53
CA SER A 91 -3.24 4.48 25.53
C SER A 91 -2.89 3.11 26.15
N SER A 92 -3.42 2.00 25.64
CA SER A 92 -3.12 0.67 26.16
C SER A 92 -1.73 0.22 25.72
N CYS A 93 -0.76 0.41 26.60
CA CYS A 93 0.47 -0.34 26.55
C CYS A 93 0.18 -1.81 26.87
N ALA A 94 0.83 -2.73 26.13
CA ALA A 94 0.83 -4.14 26.50
C ALA A 94 1.32 -4.26 27.96
N SER A 95 0.50 -4.88 28.81
CA SER A 95 0.63 -4.87 30.28
C SER A 95 1.91 -5.54 30.83
N GLY A 96 2.74 -6.17 29.99
CA GLY A 96 3.90 -6.96 30.40
C GLY A 96 5.25 -6.24 30.47
N SER A 97 5.35 -4.98 30.03
CA SER A 97 6.63 -4.24 30.00
C SER A 97 6.47 -2.75 30.28
N TRP A 98 5.39 -2.34 30.94
CA TRP A 98 5.12 -0.93 31.20
C TRP A 98 6.29 -0.31 31.98
N ARG A 99 6.99 0.63 31.33
CA ARG A 99 8.20 1.30 31.86
C ARG A 99 9.36 0.35 32.20
N SER A 100 9.38 -0.85 31.61
CA SER A 100 10.47 -1.83 31.78
C SER A 100 11.24 -2.01 30.46
N PRO A 101 12.58 -2.05 30.49
CA PRO A 101 13.39 -2.40 29.33
C PRO A 101 13.37 -3.91 29.03
N SER A 102 12.71 -4.73 29.85
CA SER A 102 12.71 -6.20 29.71
C SER A 102 12.16 -6.68 28.36
N ASN A 103 11.11 -6.02 27.84
CA ASN A 103 10.51 -6.36 26.54
C ASN A 103 9.54 -5.27 26.02
N PRO A 104 9.97 -4.01 25.79
CA PRO A 104 9.08 -2.98 25.25
C PRO A 104 8.62 -3.32 23.83
N VAL A 105 7.31 -3.46 23.63
CA VAL A 105 6.71 -3.71 22.30
C VAL A 105 6.28 -2.39 21.67
N LEU A 106 6.77 -2.09 20.46
CA LEU A 106 6.36 -0.88 19.73
C LEU A 106 4.85 -0.91 19.42
N ARG A 107 4.21 0.25 19.24
CA ARG A 107 2.82 0.33 18.78
C ARG A 107 2.79 0.73 17.31
N ASP A 108 2.06 -0.01 16.48
CA ASP A 108 1.89 0.32 15.06
C ASP A 108 0.88 1.45 14.89
N VAL A 109 1.38 2.66 14.66
CA VAL A 109 0.56 3.87 14.47
C VAL A 109 0.39 4.24 13.00
N HIS A 110 1.10 3.54 12.11
CA HIS A 110 1.12 3.81 10.68
C HIS A 110 1.06 2.54 9.85
N GLU A 111 0.75 2.73 8.57
CA GLU A 111 0.88 1.73 7.51
C GLU A 111 1.80 2.28 6.43
N TYR A 112 2.41 1.40 5.64
CA TYR A 112 3.25 1.79 4.50
C TYR A 112 2.43 1.78 3.22
N ILE A 113 2.56 2.82 2.40
CA ILE A 113 2.11 2.77 1.01
C ILE A 113 3.36 2.72 0.15
N LEU A 114 3.66 1.54 -0.38
CA LEU A 114 4.79 1.32 -1.27
C LEU A 114 4.42 1.74 -2.69
N VAL A 115 5.27 2.55 -3.32
CA VAL A 115 5.02 3.08 -4.67
C VAL A 115 6.08 2.54 -5.63
N PHE A 116 5.62 1.86 -6.67
CA PHE A 116 6.44 1.24 -7.70
C PHE A 116 6.12 1.77 -9.10
N CYS A 117 7.06 1.66 -10.02
CA CYS A 117 6.90 2.00 -11.43
C CYS A 117 7.30 0.82 -12.34
N LYS A 118 6.53 0.56 -13.41
CA LYS A 118 6.91 -0.47 -14.39
C LYS A 118 7.91 0.10 -15.40
N GLY A 119 9.12 -0.46 -15.44
CA GLY A 119 10.15 -0.24 -16.48
C GLY A 119 10.80 1.15 -16.54
N SER A 120 10.07 2.24 -16.26
CA SER A 120 10.64 3.58 -16.14
C SER A 120 9.95 4.38 -15.04
N PHE A 121 10.70 5.25 -14.38
CA PHE A 121 10.14 6.24 -13.46
C PHE A 121 9.24 7.26 -14.17
N ALA A 122 9.50 7.55 -15.45
CA ALA A 122 8.72 8.50 -16.21
C ALA A 122 7.55 7.79 -16.91
N ARG A 123 6.39 8.45 -16.92
CA ARG A 123 5.27 8.04 -17.74
C ARG A 123 5.23 8.94 -18.96
N ARG A 124 5.59 8.39 -20.13
CA ARG A 124 5.58 9.15 -21.38
C ARG A 124 4.14 9.58 -21.67
N LYS A 125 3.94 10.87 -21.99
CA LYS A 125 2.67 11.32 -22.55
C LYS A 125 2.51 10.67 -23.92
N PRO A 126 1.34 10.08 -24.25
CA PRO A 126 1.09 9.57 -25.59
C PRO A 126 1.34 10.66 -26.65
N GLU A 127 1.79 10.26 -27.83
CA GLU A 127 1.95 11.17 -28.97
C GLU A 127 0.58 11.62 -29.51
N CYS A 128 -0.49 10.84 -29.28
CA CYS A 128 -1.86 11.15 -29.64
C CYS A 128 -2.82 10.97 -28.45
N GLY A 129 -3.78 11.88 -28.32
CA GLY A 129 -4.76 11.90 -27.22
C GLY A 129 -4.36 12.82 -26.07
N HIS A 130 -5.32 13.63 -25.61
CA HIS A 130 -5.11 14.54 -24.49
C HIS A 130 -5.19 13.77 -23.17
N LYS A 131 -4.11 13.77 -22.39
CA LYS A 131 -4.11 13.27 -21.01
C LYS A 131 -4.19 14.44 -20.04
N GLU A 132 -5.31 14.58 -19.38
CA GLU A 132 -5.55 15.64 -18.41
C GLU A 132 -5.14 15.20 -17.01
N ALA A 133 -4.30 16.00 -16.35
CA ALA A 133 -3.98 15.83 -14.94
C ALA A 133 -5.00 16.63 -14.12
N THR A 134 -5.72 15.96 -13.22
CA THR A 134 -6.84 16.54 -12.48
C THR A 134 -6.46 17.08 -11.10
N ILE A 135 -5.24 16.80 -10.63
CA ILE A 135 -4.81 17.19 -9.28
C ILE A 135 -4.58 18.70 -9.19
N GLY A 136 -5.17 19.32 -8.16
CA GLY A 136 -4.95 20.73 -7.86
C GLY A 136 -3.56 21.00 -7.27
N ARG A 137 -3.05 22.22 -7.43
CA ARG A 137 -1.71 22.63 -6.95
C ARG A 137 -1.48 22.38 -5.46
N ALA A 138 -2.44 22.75 -4.61
CA ALA A 138 -2.33 22.57 -3.16
C ALA A 138 -2.25 21.08 -2.78
N SER A 139 -3.16 20.27 -3.34
CA SER A 139 -3.16 18.81 -3.15
C SER A 139 -1.88 18.16 -3.66
N PHE A 140 -1.33 18.64 -4.78
CA PHE A 140 -0.07 18.12 -5.31
C PHE A 140 1.10 18.37 -4.34
N LEU A 141 1.23 19.59 -3.82
CA LEU A 141 2.28 19.92 -2.84
C LEU A 141 2.12 19.16 -1.53
N GLU A 142 0.87 18.93 -1.09
CA GLU A 142 0.60 18.20 0.14
C GLU A 142 0.85 16.69 -0.02
N TRP A 143 0.31 16.08 -1.07
CA TRP A 143 0.32 14.63 -1.23
C TRP A 143 1.64 14.10 -1.79
N THR A 144 2.54 14.97 -2.26
CA THR A 144 3.93 14.57 -2.59
C THR A 144 4.85 14.47 -1.37
N LYS A 145 4.38 14.83 -0.17
CA LYS A 145 5.10 14.54 1.08
C LYS A 145 5.07 13.05 1.37
N SER A 146 6.13 12.56 2.02
CA SER A 146 6.30 11.15 2.40
C SER A 146 5.50 10.73 3.63
N VAL A 147 4.85 11.66 4.34
CA VAL A 147 3.99 11.37 5.49
C VAL A 147 2.61 11.91 5.22
N TRP A 148 1.61 11.03 5.25
CA TRP A 148 0.21 11.38 5.08
C TRP A 148 -0.56 11.16 6.37
N GLU A 149 -1.39 12.13 6.73
CA GLU A 149 -2.18 12.09 7.94
C GLU A 149 -3.67 12.21 7.60
N PHE A 150 -4.43 11.15 7.90
CA PHE A 150 -5.89 11.12 7.83
C PHE A 150 -6.41 9.89 8.59
N PRO A 151 -7.64 9.94 9.14
CA PRO A 151 -8.17 8.87 9.99
C PRO A 151 -8.45 7.59 9.19
N ALA A 152 -8.37 6.44 9.87
CA ALA A 152 -8.83 5.17 9.30
C ALA A 152 -10.35 5.17 9.12
N GLY A 153 -10.84 4.46 8.09
CA GLY A 153 -12.27 4.27 7.86
C GLY A 153 -12.92 3.47 9.00
N SER A 154 -14.21 3.69 9.27
CA SER A 154 -14.93 2.92 10.28
C SER A 154 -15.16 1.48 9.79
N ALA A 155 -14.50 0.50 10.44
CA ALA A 155 -14.67 -0.93 10.16
C ALA A 155 -16.13 -1.41 10.31
N LYS A 156 -16.99 -0.70 11.06
CA LYS A 156 -18.41 -1.05 11.22
C LYS A 156 -19.22 -0.87 9.93
N LYS A 157 -18.77 -0.03 8.99
CA LYS A 157 -19.48 0.23 7.73
C LYS A 157 -18.99 -0.64 6.57
N ALA A 158 -17.74 -1.07 6.61
CA ALA A 158 -17.17 -1.93 5.59
C ALA A 158 -17.33 -3.39 6.03
N LYS A 159 -18.10 -4.20 5.30
CA LYS A 159 -18.17 -5.67 5.49
C LYS A 159 -16.86 -6.37 5.05
N HIS A 160 -15.71 -5.72 5.21
CA HIS A 160 -14.39 -6.18 4.78
C HIS A 160 -13.45 -6.24 5.99
N PRO A 161 -12.66 -7.32 6.16
CA PRO A 161 -11.79 -7.51 7.33
C PRO A 161 -10.67 -6.47 7.45
N ALA A 162 -10.28 -5.80 6.35
CA ALA A 162 -9.24 -4.78 6.35
C ALA A 162 -9.63 -3.58 5.46
N PRO A 163 -10.40 -2.60 5.96
CA PRO A 163 -10.79 -1.43 5.18
C PRO A 163 -9.78 -0.29 5.35
N PHE A 164 -9.20 0.20 4.26
CA PHE A 164 -8.57 1.53 4.20
C PHE A 164 -9.63 2.60 3.85
N PRO A 165 -9.47 3.86 4.28
CA PRO A 165 -10.39 4.92 3.92
C PRO A 165 -10.27 5.27 2.44
N VAL A 166 -11.38 5.70 1.81
CA VAL A 166 -11.45 6.12 0.40
C VAL A 166 -10.44 7.22 0.04
N GLU A 167 -9.99 7.99 1.04
CA GLU A 167 -8.97 9.01 0.86
C GLU A 167 -7.63 8.44 0.37
N LEU A 168 -7.22 7.27 0.85
CA LEU A 168 -5.96 6.63 0.43
C LEU A 168 -5.92 6.38 -1.08
N PRO A 169 -6.85 5.60 -1.68
CA PRO A 169 -6.84 5.40 -3.13
C PRO A 169 -7.12 6.69 -3.89
N ALA A 170 -7.93 7.60 -3.37
CA ALA A 170 -8.17 8.89 -4.03
C ALA A 170 -6.88 9.70 -4.21
N ARG A 171 -6.02 9.78 -3.18
CA ARG A 171 -4.71 10.46 -3.27
C ARG A 171 -3.80 9.76 -4.27
N CYS A 172 -3.70 8.43 -4.24
CA CYS A 172 -2.89 7.66 -5.18
C CYS A 172 -3.35 7.85 -6.64
N ILE A 173 -4.66 7.79 -6.90
CA ILE A 173 -5.25 8.00 -8.23
C ILE A 173 -4.91 9.41 -8.72
N GLN A 174 -5.16 10.45 -7.93
CA GLN A 174 -4.89 11.83 -8.31
C GLN A 174 -3.40 12.11 -8.59
N LEU A 175 -2.49 11.48 -7.84
CA LEU A 175 -1.04 11.65 -8.05
C LEU A 175 -0.51 10.92 -9.27
N TYR A 176 -1.04 9.73 -9.58
CA TYR A 176 -0.37 8.79 -10.47
C TYR A 176 -1.10 8.48 -11.77
N THR A 177 -2.37 8.89 -11.90
CA THR A 177 -3.20 8.74 -13.10
C THR A 177 -3.46 10.06 -13.82
N TYR A 178 -3.97 9.94 -15.04
CA TYR A 178 -4.65 11.01 -15.75
C TYR A 178 -6.15 10.69 -15.82
N ALA A 179 -6.97 11.70 -16.13
CA ALA A 179 -8.38 11.50 -16.40
C ALA A 179 -8.59 10.36 -17.44
N ASN A 180 -9.60 9.53 -17.20
CA ASN A 180 -9.97 8.37 -18.03
C ASN A 180 -8.93 7.25 -18.11
N ASP A 181 -7.86 7.29 -17.31
CA ASP A 181 -7.05 6.10 -17.10
C ASP A 181 -7.87 5.03 -16.39
N VAL A 182 -7.69 3.77 -16.82
CA VAL A 182 -8.25 2.63 -16.08
C VAL A 182 -7.45 2.44 -14.80
N VAL A 183 -8.12 2.17 -13.69
CA VAL A 183 -7.53 1.79 -12.41
C VAL A 183 -7.90 0.34 -12.12
N LEU A 184 -6.92 -0.46 -11.68
CA LEU A 184 -7.12 -1.86 -11.32
C LEU A 184 -6.88 -2.04 -9.83
N ASP A 185 -7.77 -2.78 -9.18
CA ASP A 185 -7.58 -3.34 -7.84
C ASP A 185 -7.91 -4.85 -7.91
N PRO A 186 -6.91 -5.74 -7.88
CA PRO A 186 -7.12 -7.18 -8.05
C PRO A 186 -7.48 -7.92 -6.75
N LEU A 187 -7.56 -7.24 -5.61
CA LEU A 187 -7.72 -7.84 -4.28
C LEU A 187 -8.77 -7.11 -3.43
#